data_AF-A0A351NZC9-F1
#
_entry.id   AF-A0A351NZC9-F1
#
_cell.length_a   1.000
_cell.length_b   1.000
_cell.length_c   1.000
_cell.angle_alpha   90.00
_cell.angle_beta   90.00
_cell.angle_gamma   90.00
#
_symmetry.space_group_name_H-M   'P 1'
#
loop_
_entity.id
_entity.type
_entity.pdbx_description
1 polymer ?
#
loop_
_entity_poly.entity_id
_entity_poly.type
_entity_poly.pdbx_seq_one_letter_code
_entity_poly.pdbx_strand_id
1 'polypeptide(L)'
;VLVGDFLYSRAFQMLVQVANMPIMGVMADATNVISEGEVQQMANAGNCDITEDIYRQVIYRKTARLFEAAAQVGACLAGQNQEAMMAYGNHLGMAFQIADD
;
A
#
# COMPACT_ATOMS: atom_id res chain seq x y z
N VAL A 1 -5.45 7.59 -17.73
CA VAL A 1 -4.91 6.24 -17.99
C VAL A 1 -3.45 6.33 -18.43
N LEU A 2 -3.13 6.78 -19.66
CA LEU A 2 -1.75 6.76 -20.20
C LEU A 2 -0.65 7.47 -19.37
N VAL A 3 -0.94 8.59 -18.72
CA VAL A 3 0.03 9.27 -17.84
C VAL A 3 0.32 8.43 -16.59
N GLY A 4 -0.69 7.75 -16.05
CA GLY A 4 -0.54 6.83 -14.92
C GLY A 4 0.34 5.64 -15.28
N ASP A 5 0.10 5.04 -16.46
CA ASP A 5 0.91 3.91 -16.96
C ASP A 5 2.38 4.29 -17.13
N PHE A 6 2.66 5.51 -17.61
CA PHE A 6 4.02 6.03 -17.70
C PHE A 6 4.68 6.19 -16.33
N LEU A 7 3.97 6.75 -15.34
CA LEU A 7 4.49 6.91 -13.98
C LEU A 7 4.75 5.56 -13.32
N TYR A 8 3.83 4.60 -13.45
CA TYR A 8 4.02 3.23 -12.98
C TYR A 8 5.24 2.58 -13.61
N SER A 9 5.37 2.65 -14.94
CA SER A 9 6.54 2.13 -15.67
C SER A 9 7.85 2.75 -15.18
N ARG A 10 7.86 4.07 -14.95
CA ARG A 10 9.03 4.78 -14.45
C ARG A 10 9.37 4.40 -13.01
N ALA A 11 8.38 4.22 -12.14
CA ALA A 11 8.59 3.77 -10.77
C ALA A 11 9.20 2.36 -10.72
N PHE A 12 8.69 1.42 -11.52
CA PHE A 12 9.29 0.09 -11.66
C PHE A 12 10.70 0.13 -12.22
N GLN A 13 10.96 0.99 -13.20
CA GLN A 13 12.32 1.19 -13.72
C GLN A 13 13.29 1.66 -12.63
N MET A 14 12.85 2.57 -11.75
CA MET A 14 13.64 3.01 -10.59
C MET A 14 13.82 1.89 -9.57
N LEU A 15 12.80 1.07 -9.31
CA LEU A 15 12.90 -0.08 -8.41
C LEU A 15 13.92 -1.12 -8.88
N VAL A 16 13.98 -1.39 -10.19
CA VAL A 16 14.97 -2.32 -10.76
C VAL A 16 16.40 -1.80 -10.56
N GLN A 17 16.62 -0.48 -10.58
CA GLN A 17 17.94 0.12 -10.33
C GLN A 17 18.41 -0.06 -8.88
N VAL A 18 17.49 -0.25 -7.93
CA VAL A 18 17.83 -0.57 -6.53
C VAL A 18 18.44 -1.98 -6.42
N ALA A 19 18.16 -2.88 -7.38
CA ALA A 19 18.73 -4.23 -7.46
C ALA A 19 18.62 -5.06 -6.16
N ASN A 20 17.54 -4.85 -5.39
CA ASN A 20 17.27 -5.55 -4.14
C ASN A 20 15.95 -6.33 -4.25
N MET A 21 16.06 -7.66 -4.38
CA MET A 21 14.91 -8.56 -4.57
C MET A 21 13.87 -8.49 -3.44
N PRO A 22 14.25 -8.51 -2.15
CA PRO A 22 13.30 -8.30 -1.06
C PRO A 22 12.48 -7.01 -1.20
N ILE A 23 13.12 -5.87 -1.50
CA ILE A 23 12.43 -4.58 -1.67
C ILE A 23 11.50 -4.60 -2.89
N MET A 24 11.96 -5.18 -4.01
CA MET A 24 11.13 -5.34 -5.20
C MET A 24 9.87 -6.18 -4.91
N GLY A 25 10.00 -7.25 -4.12
CA GLY A 25 8.88 -8.07 -3.67
C GLY A 25 7.86 -7.27 -2.85
N VAL A 26 8.33 -6.55 -1.83
CA VAL A 26 7.46 -5.71 -0.98
C VAL A 26 6.66 -4.70 -1.80
N MET A 27 7.30 -4.02 -2.75
CA MET A 27 6.66 -3.00 -3.58
C MET A 27 5.68 -3.60 -4.61
N ALA A 28 6.01 -4.76 -5.19
CA ALA A 28 5.10 -5.48 -6.09
C ALA A 28 3.84 -5.94 -5.35
N ASP A 29 4.00 -6.54 -4.16
CA ASP A 29 2.88 -6.99 -3.33
C ASP A 29 2.02 -5.80 -2.89
N ALA A 30 2.62 -4.69 -2.47
CA ALA A 30 1.88 -3.49 -2.10
C ALA A 30 1.04 -2.95 -3.27
N THR A 31 1.61 -2.89 -4.48
CA THR A 31 0.91 -2.42 -5.68
C THR A 31 -0.28 -3.31 -6.05
N ASN A 32 -0.11 -4.63 -5.96
CA ASN A 32 -1.20 -5.58 -6.19
C ASN A 32 -2.33 -5.39 -5.17
N VAL A 33 -2.00 -5.28 -3.88
CA VAL A 33 -3.00 -5.09 -2.81
C VAL A 33 -3.77 -3.78 -2.98
N ILE A 34 -3.10 -2.70 -3.38
CA ILE A 34 -3.76 -1.41 -3.68
C ILE A 34 -4.76 -1.58 -4.82
N SER A 35 -4.35 -2.24 -5.91
CA SER A 35 -5.21 -2.49 -7.06
C SER A 35 -6.43 -3.34 -6.69
N GLU A 36 -6.27 -4.36 -5.83
CA GLU A 36 -7.39 -5.12 -5.27
C GLU A 36 -8.32 -4.26 -4.42
N GLY A 37 -7.75 -3.33 -3.62
CA GLY A 37 -8.51 -2.39 -2.80
C GLY A 37 -9.41 -1.48 -3.62
N GLU A 38 -8.93 -0.97 -4.75
CA GLU A 38 -9.73 -0.16 -5.67
C GLU A 38 -10.89 -0.96 -6.27
N VAL A 39 -10.65 -2.20 -6.69
CA VAL A 39 -11.70 -3.10 -7.21
C VAL A 39 -12.74 -3.41 -6.13
N GLN A 40 -12.30 -3.70 -4.90
CA GLN A 40 -13.21 -3.96 -3.78
C GLN A 40 -14.04 -2.72 -3.42
N GLN A 41 -13.45 -1.53 -3.47
CA GLN A 41 -14.19 -0.28 -3.27
C GLN A 41 -15.27 -0.09 -4.33
N MET A 42 -14.95 -0.35 -5.61
CA MET A 42 -15.94 -0.28 -6.69
C MET A 42 -17.07 -1.30 -6.52
N ALA A 43 -16.76 -2.52 -6.09
CA ALA A 43 -17.75 -3.57 -5.83
C ALA A 43 -18.70 -3.22 -4.67
N ASN A 44 -18.21 -2.47 -3.68
CA ASN A 44 -19.00 -2.04 -2.52
C ASN A 44 -19.73 -0.70 -2.74
N ALA A 45 -19.55 -0.05 -3.89
CA ALA A 45 -20.15 1.26 -4.15
C ALA A 45 -21.69 1.19 -4.12
N GLY A 46 -22.31 2.01 -3.28
CA GLY A 46 -23.77 2.05 -3.10
C GLY A 46 -24.34 0.93 -2.23
N ASN A 47 -23.50 0.12 -1.59
CA ASN A 47 -23.94 -0.87 -0.61
C ASN A 47 -24.04 -0.23 0.78
N CYS A 48 -25.23 -0.20 1.36
CA CYS A 48 -25.47 0.34 2.71
C CYS A 48 -25.14 -0.66 3.84
N ASP A 49 -24.94 -1.94 3.52
CA ASP A 49 -24.69 -3.00 4.50
C ASP A 49 -23.18 -3.19 4.81
N ILE A 50 -22.36 -2.17 4.51
CA ILE A 50 -20.91 -2.22 4.78
C ILE A 50 -20.67 -2.22 6.28
N THR A 51 -19.97 -3.24 6.77
CA THR A 51 -19.53 -3.34 8.16
C THR A 51 -18.24 -2.56 8.38
N GLU A 52 -17.95 -2.23 9.65
CA GLU A 52 -16.68 -1.60 10.03
C GLU A 52 -15.46 -2.44 9.60
N ASP A 53 -15.55 -3.77 9.66
CA ASP A 53 -14.48 -4.66 9.21
C ASP A 53 -14.21 -4.53 7.71
N ILE A 54 -15.27 -4.44 6.90
CA ILE A 54 -15.14 -4.24 5.45
C ILE A 54 -14.53 -2.85 5.19
N TYR A 55 -14.98 -1.82 5.89
CA TYR A 55 -14.41 -0.49 5.81
C TYR A 55 -12.91 -0.50 6.14
N ARG A 56 -12.50 -1.09 7.27
CA ARG A 56 -11.10 -1.23 7.68
C ARG A 56 -10.25 -1.94 6.64
N GLN A 57 -10.77 -3.00 6.01
CA GLN A 57 -10.07 -3.69 4.92
C GLN A 57 -9.89 -2.79 3.69
N VAL A 58 -10.92 -2.02 3.31
CA VAL A 58 -10.85 -1.11 2.16
C VAL A 58 -9.79 -0.03 2.39
N ILE A 59 -9.83 0.67 3.51
CA ILE A 59 -8.87 1.75 3.79
C ILE A 59 -7.44 1.21 4.00
N TYR A 60 -7.31 -0.01 4.53
CA TYR A 60 -6.01 -0.68 4.61
C TYR A 60 -5.42 -0.92 3.21
N ARG A 61 -6.18 -1.56 2.33
CA ARG A 61 -5.72 -1.91 0.98
C ARG A 61 -5.42 -0.68 0.15
N LYS A 62 -6.29 0.33 0.20
CA LYS A 62 -6.19 1.54 -0.61
C LYS A 62 -5.07 2.48 -0.15
N THR A 63 -4.87 2.61 1.16
CA THR A 63 -4.01 3.65 1.72
C THR A 63 -2.92 3.08 2.63
N ALA A 64 -3.29 2.35 3.68
CA ALA A 64 -2.32 1.97 4.72
C ALA A 64 -1.23 1.00 4.22
N ARG A 65 -1.55 0.14 3.25
CA ARG A 65 -0.59 -0.81 2.68
C ARG A 65 0.64 -0.13 2.08
N LEU A 66 0.47 1.02 1.43
CA LEU A 66 1.61 1.75 0.85
C LEU A 66 2.50 2.38 1.93
N PHE A 67 1.90 2.89 3.01
CA PHE A 67 2.63 3.41 4.17
C PHE A 67 3.43 2.30 4.87
N GLU A 68 2.80 1.14 5.08
CA GLU A 68 3.45 -0.05 5.63
C GLU A 68 4.65 -0.48 4.78
N ALA A 69 4.46 -0.60 3.46
CA ALA A 69 5.51 -0.98 2.53
C ALA A 69 6.67 0.03 2.52
N ALA A 70 6.38 1.33 2.52
CA ALA A 70 7.41 2.37 2.56
C ALA A 70 8.25 2.31 3.85
N ALA A 71 7.61 2.14 5.01
CA ALA A 71 8.29 2.00 6.28
C ALA A 71 9.14 0.72 6.35
N GLN A 72 8.61 -0.40 5.82
CA GLN A 72 9.31 -1.67 5.71
C GLN A 72 10.57 -1.55 4.83
N VAL A 73 10.46 -0.93 3.66
CA VAL A 73 11.58 -0.72 2.75
C VAL A 73 12.66 0.14 3.39
N GLY A 74 12.28 1.21 4.09
CA GLY A 74 13.22 2.03 4.85
C GLY A 74 13.98 1.21 5.91
N ALA A 75 13.29 0.36 6.66
CA ALA A 75 13.90 -0.53 7.64
C ALA A 75 14.85 -1.55 7.00
N CYS A 76 14.44 -2.13 5.87
CA CYS A 76 15.25 -3.08 5.10
C CYS A 76 16.56 -2.45 4.64
N LEU A 77 16.51 -1.24 4.08
CA LEU A 77 17.71 -0.50 3.64
C LEU A 77 18.63 -0.13 4.81
N ALA A 78 18.07 0.19 5.97
CA ALA A 78 18.82 0.53 7.18
C ALA A 78 19.34 -0.70 7.96
N GLY A 79 19.02 -1.92 7.53
CA GLY A 79 19.35 -3.15 8.25
C GLY A 79 18.69 -3.24 9.63
N GLN A 80 17.51 -2.63 9.80
CA GLN A 80 16.77 -2.57 11.07
C GLN A 80 15.60 -3.55 11.10
N ASN A 81 14.95 -3.66 12.26
CA ASN A 81 13.76 -4.49 12.43
C ASN A 81 12.60 -3.98 11.54
N GLN A 82 12.15 -4.83 10.62
CA GLN A 82 11.07 -4.54 9.69
C GLN A 82 9.69 -4.59 10.33
N GLU A 83 9.45 -5.51 11.28
CA GLU A 83 8.12 -5.74 11.87
C GLU A 83 7.59 -4.50 12.60
N ALA A 84 8.44 -3.87 13.40
CA ALA A 84 8.07 -2.64 14.12
C ALA A 84 7.74 -1.50 13.16
N MET A 85 8.49 -1.39 12.06
CA MET A 85 8.27 -0.35 11.05
C MET A 85 7.04 -0.62 10.18
N MET A 86 6.75 -1.88 9.86
CA MET A 86 5.50 -2.29 9.22
C MET A 86 4.29 -1.93 10.09
N ALA A 87 4.31 -2.32 11.38
CA ALA A 87 3.23 -1.99 12.30
C ALA A 87 3.01 -0.48 12.41
N TYR A 88 4.10 0.29 12.53
CA TYR A 88 4.02 1.75 12.52
C TYR A 88 3.41 2.30 11.23
N GLY A 89 3.90 1.88 10.06
CA GLY A 89 3.40 2.34 8.76
C GLY A 89 1.93 2.01 8.55
N ASN A 90 1.49 0.81 8.93
CA ASN A 90 0.09 0.40 8.89
C ASN A 90 -0.78 1.31 9.78
N HIS A 91 -0.43 1.45 11.06
CA HIS A 91 -1.21 2.30 11.98
C HIS A 91 -1.25 3.76 11.54
N LEU A 92 -0.15 4.30 11.04
CA LEU A 92 -0.10 5.66 10.51
C LEU A 92 -1.01 5.82 9.29
N GLY A 93 -0.94 4.92 8.32
CA GLY A 93 -1.77 4.99 7.12
C GLY A 93 -3.25 4.78 7.40
N MET A 94 -3.59 3.90 8.35
CA MET A 94 -4.97 3.72 8.83
C MET A 94 -5.49 5.00 9.49
N ALA A 95 -4.71 5.59 10.40
CA ALA A 95 -5.08 6.83 11.07
C ALA A 95 -5.23 8.00 10.08
N PHE A 96 -4.34 8.07 9.07
CA PHE A 96 -4.41 9.08 8.02
C PHE A 96 -5.73 8.98 7.25
N GLN A 97 -6.12 7.79 6.78
CA GLN A 97 -7.36 7.65 6.00
C GLN A 97 -8.61 7.89 6.85
N ILE A 98 -8.64 7.42 8.10
CA ILE A 98 -9.77 7.68 9.01
C ILE A 98 -9.94 9.19 9.29
N ALA A 99 -8.85 9.96 9.28
CA ALA A 99 -8.91 11.42 9.48
C ALA A 99 -9.27 12.19 8.19
N ASP A 100 -9.04 11.60 7.02
CA ASP A 100 -9.37 12.16 5.70
C ASP A 100 -10.85 11.91 5.33
N ASP A 101 -11.39 10.75 5.72
CA ASP A 101 -12.80 10.36 5.55
C ASP A 101 -13.76 11.21 6.41
#